data_AF-A0A3B9TXG9-F1
#
_entry.id   AF-A0A3B9TXG9-F1
#
_cell.length_a   1.000
_cell.length_b   1.000
_cell.length_c   1.000
_cell.angle_alpha   90.00
_cell.angle_beta   90.00
_cell.angle_gamma   90.00
#
_symmetry.space_group_name_H-M   'P 1'
#
loop_
_entity.id
_entity.type
_entity.pdbx_description
1 polymer ?
#
loop_
_entity_poly.entity_id
_entity_poly.type
_entity_poly.pdbx_seq_one_letter_code
_entity_poly.pdbx_strand_id
1 'polypeptide(L)'
;MNPLADQHLYLADQSEDQRASDYPYAAPEGAYVLDHGRLLQLSDASVLEGRVAVLSVGSNRAPVQLRRKFGDKAVVPVTPLILHDCDVVHAAAISYYGAVSCTAFPSRGTDVMLNAAWLDPEQLQVMHRTEALGVAYDYVRLFTGVVTHLPVLEAGGEIVAPTQPVFGYAARRGVLDVGGGYPAGLDRIPARNRRFQTFSQASAAALVHTLAGSGELTVDGFVARVVEDRGFRRKVNDDLQARAVHGEGPWKIQDAESVDIRDFL
;
A
#
# COMPACT_ATOMS: atom_id res chain seq x y z
N MET A 1 -11.65 12.60 -21.57
CA MET A 1 -11.83 12.53 -20.11
C MET A 1 -11.44 13.88 -19.50
N ASN A 2 -12.19 14.35 -18.51
CA ASN A 2 -11.91 15.61 -17.82
C ASN A 2 -10.74 15.44 -16.84
N PRO A 3 -9.84 16.42 -16.69
CA PRO A 3 -8.82 16.37 -15.65
C PRO A 3 -9.45 16.31 -14.25
N LEU A 4 -8.82 15.55 -13.36
CA LEU A 4 -9.21 15.51 -11.95
C LEU A 4 -8.85 16.85 -11.29
N ALA A 5 -9.74 17.35 -10.43
CA ALA A 5 -9.44 18.50 -9.58
C ALA A 5 -8.20 18.23 -8.71
N ASP A 6 -7.41 19.27 -8.44
CA ASP A 6 -6.23 19.21 -7.57
C ASP A 6 -5.17 18.16 -7.97
N GLN A 7 -5.12 17.74 -9.24
CA GLN A 7 -4.14 16.73 -9.70
C GLN A 7 -2.68 17.07 -9.34
N HIS A 8 -2.34 18.36 -9.23
CA HIS A 8 -1.02 18.83 -8.82
C HIS A 8 -0.64 18.37 -7.40
N LEU A 9 -1.60 18.22 -6.49
CA LEU A 9 -1.39 17.69 -5.14
C LEU A 9 -1.00 16.21 -5.17
N TYR A 10 -1.63 15.44 -6.05
CA TYR A 10 -1.47 13.98 -6.11
C TYR A 10 -0.29 13.52 -6.98
N LEU A 11 0.21 14.40 -7.84
CA LEU A 11 1.32 14.16 -8.77
C LEU A 11 2.59 14.95 -8.43
N ALA A 12 2.60 15.69 -7.31
CA ALA A 12 3.77 16.43 -6.85
C ALA A 12 4.95 15.49 -6.62
N ASP A 13 6.12 15.84 -7.17
CA ASP A 13 7.35 15.11 -6.89
C ASP A 13 7.71 15.22 -5.40
N GLN A 14 8.35 14.18 -4.89
CA GLN A 14 8.71 14.06 -3.48
C GLN A 14 10.22 13.88 -3.38
N SER A 15 10.86 14.60 -2.45
CA SER A 15 12.22 14.26 -2.03
C SER A 15 12.25 12.88 -1.37
N GLU A 16 13.44 12.29 -1.23
CA GLU A 16 13.59 11.01 -0.53
C GLU A 16 13.11 11.07 0.92
N ASP A 17 13.36 12.18 1.63
CA ASP A 17 12.86 12.37 3.00
C ASP A 17 11.33 12.45 3.05
N GLN A 18 10.70 13.15 2.09
CA GLN A 18 9.25 13.20 1.97
C GLN A 18 8.65 11.83 1.67
N ARG A 19 9.37 10.99 0.92
CA ARG A 19 8.93 9.60 0.68
C ARG A 19 8.87 8.80 1.97
N ALA A 20 9.75 9.06 2.93
CA ALA A 20 9.75 8.44 4.24
C ALA A 20 8.62 8.99 5.14
N SER A 21 8.57 10.32 5.27
CA SER A 21 7.73 11.02 6.25
C SER A 21 6.26 11.12 5.86
N ASP A 22 5.97 11.29 4.57
CA ASP A 22 4.61 11.55 4.08
C ASP A 22 3.86 10.29 3.67
N TYR A 23 4.48 9.11 3.80
CA TYR A 23 3.84 7.83 3.56
C TYR A 23 2.49 7.75 4.30
N PRO A 24 1.39 7.30 3.65
CA PRO A 24 1.28 6.64 2.35
C PRO A 24 1.00 7.57 1.15
N TYR A 25 1.32 8.86 1.27
CA TYR A 25 1.11 9.95 0.30
C TYR A 25 -0.38 10.29 0.04
N ALA A 26 -0.61 11.44 -0.60
CA ALA A 26 -1.95 11.89 -0.94
C ALA A 26 -2.56 11.01 -2.03
N ALA A 27 -3.83 10.65 -1.87
CA ALA A 27 -4.57 9.85 -2.83
C ALA A 27 -5.99 10.42 -3.01
N PRO A 28 -6.54 10.45 -4.23
CA PRO A 28 -7.94 10.78 -4.45
C PRO A 28 -8.88 9.77 -3.76
N GLU A 29 -10.03 10.25 -3.26
CA GLU A 29 -11.08 9.37 -2.71
C GLU A 29 -11.90 8.69 -3.82
N GLY A 30 -12.09 9.38 -4.95
CA GLY A 30 -12.90 8.92 -6.08
C GLY A 30 -12.12 8.10 -7.10
N ALA A 31 -12.85 7.64 -8.12
CA ALA A 31 -12.26 6.93 -9.25
C ALA A 31 -11.49 7.87 -10.18
N TYR A 32 -10.38 7.39 -10.72
CA TYR A 32 -9.56 8.14 -11.67
C TYR A 32 -8.86 7.20 -12.65
N VAL A 33 -8.29 7.78 -13.69
CA VAL A 33 -7.33 7.13 -14.58
C VAL A 33 -6.05 7.93 -14.55
N LEU A 34 -4.94 7.31 -14.15
CA LEU A 34 -3.61 7.84 -14.44
C LEU A 34 -3.37 7.56 -15.93
N ASP A 35 -3.35 8.61 -16.74
CA ASP A 35 -3.30 8.52 -18.20
C ASP A 35 -2.21 9.45 -18.74
N HIS A 36 -1.10 8.84 -19.17
CA HIS A 36 0.06 9.53 -19.72
C HIS A 36 0.58 10.67 -18.82
N GLY A 37 0.79 10.37 -17.54
CA GLY A 37 1.29 11.34 -16.55
C GLY A 37 0.27 12.34 -16.02
N ARG A 38 -1.01 12.23 -16.42
CA ARG A 38 -2.11 13.09 -15.97
C ARG A 38 -3.14 12.30 -15.18
N LEU A 39 -3.87 12.96 -14.30
CA LEU A 39 -5.02 12.38 -13.63
C LEU A 39 -6.31 12.82 -14.31
N LEU A 40 -7.05 11.85 -14.83
CA LEU A 40 -8.33 12.07 -15.49
C LEU A 40 -9.44 11.40 -14.69
N GLN A 41 -10.63 11.97 -14.73
CA GLN A 41 -11.82 11.35 -14.18
C GLN A 41 -12.15 10.06 -14.95
N LEU A 42 -12.44 8.98 -14.21
CA LEU A 42 -12.88 7.73 -14.81
C LEU A 42 -14.34 7.89 -15.24
N SER A 43 -14.57 7.94 -16.56
CA SER A 43 -15.91 8.10 -17.16
C SER A 43 -16.29 6.97 -18.12
N ASP A 44 -15.38 6.04 -18.38
CA ASP A 44 -15.57 4.92 -19.31
C ASP A 44 -15.11 3.63 -18.63
N ALA A 45 -16.05 2.72 -18.38
CA ALA A 45 -15.78 1.46 -17.70
C ALA A 45 -14.97 0.47 -18.55
N SER A 46 -14.96 0.62 -19.88
CA SER A 46 -14.23 -0.29 -20.77
C SER A 46 -12.72 -0.28 -20.52
N VAL A 47 -12.19 0.79 -19.92
CA VAL A 47 -10.77 0.89 -19.54
C VAL A 47 -10.35 -0.18 -18.52
N LEU A 48 -11.31 -0.79 -17.80
CA LEU A 48 -11.07 -1.87 -16.83
C LEU A 48 -10.95 -3.25 -17.50
N GLU A 49 -11.40 -3.40 -18.75
CA GLU A 49 -11.50 -4.69 -19.41
C GLU A 49 -10.13 -5.36 -19.58
N GLY A 50 -10.07 -6.66 -19.28
CA GLY A 50 -8.84 -7.46 -19.38
C GLY A 50 -7.78 -7.15 -18.32
N ARG A 51 -8.06 -6.27 -17.35
CA ARG A 51 -7.14 -5.91 -16.26
C ARG A 51 -7.42 -6.66 -14.97
N VAL A 52 -6.39 -6.77 -14.15
CA VAL A 52 -6.44 -7.37 -12.81
C VAL A 52 -6.68 -6.28 -11.77
N ALA A 53 -7.74 -6.40 -10.98
CA ALA A 53 -8.00 -5.51 -9.86
C ALA A 53 -7.06 -5.85 -8.69
N VAL A 54 -6.16 -4.93 -8.36
CA VAL A 54 -5.20 -5.06 -7.27
C VAL A 54 -5.49 -4.01 -6.21
N LEU A 55 -5.79 -4.46 -5.00
CA LEU A 55 -5.98 -3.64 -3.82
C LEU A 55 -4.74 -2.77 -3.57
N SER A 56 -4.96 -1.46 -3.58
CA SER A 56 -3.91 -0.49 -3.29
C SER A 56 -3.84 -0.24 -1.79
N VAL A 57 -2.83 -0.80 -1.15
CA VAL A 57 -2.50 -0.55 0.27
C VAL A 57 -1.25 0.32 0.33
N GLY A 58 -1.23 1.27 1.25
CA GLY A 58 -0.07 2.15 1.45
C GLY A 58 0.20 3.06 0.25
N SER A 59 1.48 3.21 -0.11
CA SER A 59 1.91 4.11 -1.20
C SER A 59 1.25 3.80 -2.55
N ASN A 60 0.79 2.57 -2.79
CA ASN A 60 0.10 2.20 -4.04
C ASN A 60 -1.25 2.91 -4.24
N ARG A 61 -1.80 3.55 -3.20
CA ARG A 61 -3.00 4.38 -3.34
C ARG A 61 -2.73 5.68 -4.09
N ALA A 62 -1.48 6.16 -4.06
CA ALA A 62 -1.12 7.49 -4.49
C ALA A 62 -0.71 7.54 -5.96
N PRO A 63 -1.29 8.46 -6.76
CA PRO A 63 -0.95 8.63 -8.17
C PRO A 63 0.53 8.85 -8.46
N VAL A 64 1.23 9.67 -7.67
CA VAL A 64 2.67 9.90 -7.82
C VAL A 64 3.47 8.59 -7.75
N GLN A 65 3.06 7.66 -6.88
CA GLN A 65 3.73 6.37 -6.74
C GLN A 65 3.42 5.45 -7.93
N LEU A 66 2.16 5.41 -8.39
CA LEU A 66 1.79 4.65 -9.59
C LEU A 66 2.54 5.17 -10.83
N ARG A 67 2.64 6.50 -11.00
CA ARG A 67 3.44 7.13 -12.06
C ARG A 67 4.92 6.75 -11.94
N ARG A 68 5.49 6.75 -10.73
CA ARG A 68 6.88 6.34 -10.48
C ARG A 68 7.12 4.87 -10.88
N LYS A 69 6.16 3.97 -10.61
CA LYS A 69 6.27 2.54 -10.95
C LYS A 69 6.14 2.28 -12.45
N PHE A 70 5.15 2.89 -13.10
CA PHE A 70 4.75 2.53 -14.47
C PHE A 70 5.21 3.52 -15.55
N GLY A 71 5.70 4.69 -15.14
CA GLY A 71 6.19 5.74 -16.03
C GLY A 71 5.08 6.59 -16.66
N ASP A 72 5.50 7.66 -17.35
CA ASP A 72 4.61 8.68 -17.91
C ASP A 72 3.80 8.23 -19.13
N LYS A 73 3.98 6.99 -19.59
CA LYS A 73 3.17 6.41 -20.68
C LYS A 73 2.08 5.48 -20.16
N ALA A 74 2.01 5.27 -18.85
CA ALA A 74 1.08 4.34 -18.27
C ALA A 74 -0.38 4.81 -18.37
N VAL A 75 -1.27 3.84 -18.56
CA VAL A 75 -2.71 3.99 -18.35
C VAL A 75 -3.09 3.05 -17.21
N VAL A 76 -3.46 3.60 -16.06
CA VAL A 76 -3.84 2.85 -14.85
C VAL A 76 -5.17 3.38 -14.32
N PRO A 77 -6.27 2.65 -14.55
CA PRO A 77 -7.54 2.95 -13.91
C PRO A 77 -7.51 2.61 -12.43
N VAL A 78 -8.18 3.41 -11.63
CA VAL A 78 -8.31 3.21 -10.19
C VAL A 78 -9.76 3.41 -9.78
N THR A 79 -10.32 2.42 -9.07
CA THR A 79 -11.72 2.45 -8.60
C THR A 79 -11.79 2.37 -7.08
N PRO A 80 -12.68 3.13 -6.43
CA PRO A 80 -12.86 3.09 -4.98
C PRO A 80 -13.53 1.80 -4.53
N LEU A 81 -13.20 1.37 -3.31
CA LEU A 81 -13.78 0.18 -2.69
C LEU A 81 -13.72 0.27 -1.16
N ILE A 82 -14.46 -0.61 -0.49
CA ILE A 82 -14.36 -0.87 0.93
C ILE A 82 -13.75 -2.25 1.13
N LEU A 83 -12.75 -2.33 2.02
CA LEU A 83 -12.21 -3.59 2.53
C LEU A 83 -12.84 -3.87 3.90
N HIS A 84 -13.53 -5.00 4.03
CA HIS A 84 -14.24 -5.43 5.22
C HIS A 84 -13.40 -6.31 6.14
N ASP A 85 -13.73 -6.28 7.44
CA ASP A 85 -13.14 -7.09 8.49
C ASP A 85 -11.60 -7.03 8.57
N CYS A 86 -11.03 -5.92 8.09
CA CYS A 86 -9.60 -5.66 8.07
C CYS A 86 -9.32 -4.24 8.55
N ASP A 87 -8.10 -4.01 9.00
CA ASP A 87 -7.52 -2.68 9.11
C ASP A 87 -6.24 -2.59 8.26
N VAL A 88 -5.79 -1.38 7.94
CA VAL A 88 -4.46 -1.17 7.36
C VAL A 88 -3.53 -0.72 8.48
N VAL A 89 -2.57 -1.58 8.81
CA VAL A 89 -1.68 -1.41 9.97
C VAL A 89 -0.22 -1.31 9.53
N HIS A 90 0.64 -0.81 10.42
CA HIS A 90 2.08 -0.76 10.20
C HIS A 90 2.68 -2.17 10.10
N ALA A 91 3.34 -2.47 8.99
CA ALA A 91 4.08 -3.72 8.81
C ALA A 91 5.34 -3.70 9.68
N ALA A 92 5.84 -4.86 10.10
CA ALA A 92 7.11 -4.97 10.84
C ALA A 92 8.32 -4.81 9.90
N ALA A 93 8.34 -3.75 9.10
CA ALA A 93 9.34 -3.52 8.08
C ALA A 93 9.50 -2.02 7.78
N ILE A 94 10.76 -1.59 7.65
CA ILE A 94 11.16 -0.31 7.11
C ILE A 94 11.67 -0.49 5.66
N SER A 95 11.17 0.34 4.77
CA SER A 95 11.49 0.33 3.33
C SER A 95 12.89 0.88 3.06
N TYR A 96 13.37 0.71 1.82
CA TYR A 96 14.69 1.23 1.39
C TYR A 96 14.79 2.75 1.42
N TYR A 97 13.65 3.45 1.38
CA TYR A 97 13.55 4.91 1.48
C TYR A 97 13.08 5.35 2.88
N GLY A 98 13.18 4.49 3.90
CA GLY A 98 13.00 4.91 5.30
C GLY A 98 11.56 4.98 5.81
N ALA A 99 10.55 4.72 4.98
CA ALA A 99 9.17 4.61 5.45
C ALA A 99 8.94 3.27 6.18
N VAL A 100 8.31 3.30 7.35
CA VAL A 100 7.64 2.13 7.92
C VAL A 100 6.49 1.76 6.97
N SER A 101 6.50 0.52 6.48
CA SER A 101 5.54 0.07 5.47
C SER A 101 4.19 -0.27 6.12
N CYS A 102 3.16 -0.55 5.32
CA CYS A 102 1.88 -1.00 5.85
C CYS A 102 1.32 -2.21 5.08
N THR A 103 0.34 -2.87 5.68
CA THR A 103 -0.35 -4.04 5.12
C THR A 103 -1.78 -4.09 5.63
N ALA A 104 -2.67 -4.77 4.90
CA ALA A 104 -3.94 -5.19 5.47
C ALA A 104 -3.69 -6.22 6.59
N PHE A 105 -4.49 -6.17 7.65
CA PHE A 105 -4.44 -7.08 8.79
C PHE A 105 -5.87 -7.37 9.31
N PRO A 106 -6.19 -8.61 9.72
CA PRO A 106 -7.53 -8.95 10.18
C PRO A 106 -7.98 -8.09 11.37
N SER A 107 -9.15 -7.48 11.25
CA SER A 107 -9.82 -6.70 12.29
C SER A 107 -11.34 -6.78 12.10
N ARG A 108 -11.94 -7.84 12.66
CA ARG A 108 -13.39 -8.09 12.50
C ARG A 108 -14.22 -6.88 12.93
N GLY A 109 -15.11 -6.45 12.04
CA GLY A 109 -15.99 -5.29 12.17
C GLY A 109 -15.39 -3.96 11.70
N THR A 110 -14.10 -3.91 11.39
CA THR A 110 -13.46 -2.70 10.83
C THR A 110 -13.61 -2.69 9.30
N ASP A 111 -14.04 -1.54 8.77
CA ASP A 111 -14.16 -1.31 7.34
C ASP A 111 -13.20 -0.20 6.91
N VAL A 112 -12.37 -0.45 5.89
CA VAL A 112 -11.37 0.51 5.40
C VAL A 112 -11.74 1.01 4.02
N MET A 113 -11.75 2.33 3.83
CA MET A 113 -11.87 2.92 2.50
C MET A 113 -10.54 2.89 1.76
N LEU A 114 -10.49 2.13 0.67
CA LEU A 114 -9.32 1.95 -0.18
C LEU A 114 -9.71 2.13 -1.65
N ASN A 115 -8.77 1.81 -2.54
CA ASN A 115 -9.03 1.72 -3.96
C ASN A 115 -8.34 0.48 -4.54
N ALA A 116 -8.74 0.07 -5.74
CA ALA A 116 -8.04 -0.93 -6.53
C ALA A 116 -7.43 -0.27 -7.76
N ALA A 117 -6.14 -0.51 -8.00
CA ALA A 117 -5.49 -0.24 -9.27
C ALA A 117 -5.75 -1.40 -10.23
N TRP A 118 -6.18 -1.09 -11.44
CA TRP A 118 -6.47 -2.07 -12.48
C TRP A 118 -5.25 -2.20 -13.39
N LEU A 119 -4.58 -3.34 -13.29
CA LEU A 119 -3.28 -3.54 -13.92
C LEU A 119 -3.41 -4.48 -15.12
N ASP A 120 -2.79 -4.11 -16.23
CA ASP A 120 -2.53 -5.06 -17.31
C ASP A 120 -1.40 -6.05 -16.91
N PRO A 121 -1.15 -7.12 -17.69
CA PRO A 121 -0.14 -8.11 -17.32
C PRO A 121 1.28 -7.56 -17.13
N GLU A 122 1.69 -6.55 -17.91
CA GLU A 122 3.03 -5.95 -17.80
C GLU A 122 3.14 -5.11 -16.51
N GLN A 123 2.12 -4.30 -16.23
CA GLN A 123 2.00 -3.53 -14.99
C GLN A 123 1.95 -4.45 -13.76
N LEU A 124 1.28 -5.60 -13.85
CA LEU A 124 1.23 -6.55 -12.74
C LEU A 124 2.62 -7.12 -12.41
N GLN A 125 3.44 -7.41 -13.42
CA GLN A 125 4.83 -7.84 -13.23
C GLN A 125 5.70 -6.75 -12.58
N VAL A 126 5.54 -5.49 -13.00
CA VAL A 126 6.17 -4.36 -12.32
C VAL A 126 5.74 -4.30 -10.85
N MET A 127 4.45 -4.48 -10.57
CA MET A 127 3.94 -4.48 -9.20
C MET A 127 4.60 -5.59 -8.36
N HIS A 128 4.63 -6.84 -8.85
CA HIS A 128 5.30 -7.97 -8.17
C HIS A 128 6.76 -7.67 -7.82
N ARG A 129 7.51 -7.06 -8.74
CA ARG A 129 8.91 -6.65 -8.48
C ARG A 129 9.00 -5.61 -7.36
N THR A 130 8.19 -4.56 -7.45
CA THR A 130 8.23 -3.44 -6.48
C THR A 130 7.75 -3.82 -5.08
N GLU A 131 6.88 -4.83 -4.96
CA GLU A 131 6.45 -5.39 -3.68
C GLU A 131 7.42 -6.47 -3.15
N ALA A 132 8.54 -6.70 -3.85
CA ALA A 132 9.54 -7.71 -3.54
C ALA A 132 8.90 -9.07 -3.17
N LEU A 133 8.13 -9.60 -4.12
CA LEU A 133 7.33 -10.81 -3.94
C LEU A 133 8.16 -11.99 -3.40
N GLY A 134 7.65 -12.65 -2.37
CA GLY A 134 8.33 -13.76 -1.70
C GLY A 134 9.38 -13.33 -0.66
N VAL A 135 9.69 -12.03 -0.59
CA VAL A 135 10.62 -11.45 0.39
C VAL A 135 9.88 -10.55 1.37
N ALA A 136 9.24 -9.49 0.87
CA ALA A 136 8.53 -8.51 1.69
C ALA A 136 7.04 -8.84 1.77
N TYR A 137 6.42 -9.13 0.62
CA TYR A 137 4.98 -9.40 0.52
C TYR A 137 4.67 -10.69 -0.23
N ASP A 138 3.53 -11.28 0.11
CA ASP A 138 2.88 -12.35 -0.64
C ASP A 138 1.81 -11.77 -1.54
N TYR A 139 1.73 -12.29 -2.77
CA TYR A 139 0.59 -12.02 -3.64
C TYR A 139 -0.60 -12.85 -3.18
N VAL A 140 -1.72 -12.19 -2.91
CA VAL A 140 -2.91 -12.82 -2.31
C VAL A 140 -4.16 -12.51 -3.11
N ARG A 141 -5.12 -13.44 -3.08
CA ARG A 141 -6.48 -13.23 -3.56
C ARG A 141 -7.43 -13.10 -2.38
N LEU A 142 -8.18 -12.01 -2.32
CA LEU A 142 -9.15 -11.75 -1.27
C LEU A 142 -10.34 -12.73 -1.40
N PHE A 143 -10.92 -13.14 -0.28
CA PHE A 143 -12.13 -13.97 -0.31
C PHE A 143 -13.34 -13.17 -0.80
N THR A 144 -14.31 -13.87 -1.37
CA THR A 144 -15.59 -13.26 -1.80
C THR A 144 -16.29 -12.61 -0.60
N GLY A 145 -16.80 -11.39 -0.79
CA GLY A 145 -17.50 -10.63 0.25
C GLY A 145 -16.58 -9.79 1.16
N VAL A 146 -15.25 -9.94 1.05
CA VAL A 146 -14.28 -9.12 1.80
C VAL A 146 -14.14 -7.72 1.20
N VAL A 147 -14.48 -7.56 -0.08
CA VAL A 147 -14.41 -6.29 -0.78
C VAL A 147 -15.77 -5.91 -1.34
N THR A 148 -16.16 -4.66 -1.13
CA THR A 148 -17.30 -4.03 -1.81
C THR A 148 -16.78 -2.93 -2.72
N HIS A 149 -16.96 -3.08 -4.03
CA HIS A 149 -16.67 -2.01 -4.98
C HIS A 149 -17.69 -0.88 -4.82
N LEU A 150 -17.22 0.36 -4.83
CA LEU A 150 -18.10 1.53 -4.74
C LEU A 150 -18.52 1.99 -6.15
N PRO A 151 -19.74 2.55 -6.30
CA PRO A 151 -20.20 3.03 -7.59
C PRO A 151 -19.36 4.21 -8.09
N VAL A 152 -19.11 4.24 -9.39
CA VAL A 152 -18.44 5.34 -10.10
C VAL A 152 -19.47 6.03 -10.98
N LEU A 153 -20.11 7.06 -10.43
CA LEU A 153 -21.28 7.71 -11.03
C LEU A 153 -20.99 8.22 -12.45
N GLU A 154 -19.81 8.76 -12.66
CA GLU A 154 -19.41 9.36 -13.94
C GLU A 154 -19.09 8.32 -15.02
N ALA A 155 -18.97 7.06 -14.64
CA ALA A 155 -18.81 5.92 -15.54
C ALA A 155 -20.06 5.02 -15.61
N GLY A 156 -21.19 5.46 -15.06
CA GLY A 156 -22.46 4.72 -15.12
C GLY A 156 -22.87 4.00 -13.82
N GLY A 157 -22.22 4.30 -12.69
CA GLY A 157 -22.60 3.76 -11.38
C GLY A 157 -21.89 2.45 -11.06
N GLU A 158 -22.62 1.34 -10.96
CA GLU A 158 -22.04 0.03 -10.64
C GLU A 158 -21.31 -0.57 -11.86
N ILE A 159 -20.04 -0.21 -12.02
CA ILE A 159 -19.21 -0.63 -13.16
C ILE A 159 -18.35 -1.87 -12.90
N VAL A 160 -18.28 -2.32 -11.65
CA VAL A 160 -17.51 -3.52 -11.25
C VAL A 160 -18.46 -4.54 -10.65
N ALA A 161 -18.44 -5.77 -11.18
CA ALA A 161 -19.26 -6.84 -10.66
C ALA A 161 -18.87 -7.17 -9.20
N PRO A 162 -19.82 -7.43 -8.28
CA PRO A 162 -19.51 -7.86 -6.91
C PRO A 162 -18.67 -9.15 -6.81
N THR A 163 -18.67 -9.95 -7.87
CA THR A 163 -17.90 -11.20 -7.98
C THR A 163 -16.50 -11.01 -8.56
N GLN A 164 -16.13 -9.79 -8.97
CA GLN A 164 -14.82 -9.47 -9.52
C GLN A 164 -13.73 -9.93 -8.54
N PRO A 165 -12.80 -10.80 -8.96
CA PRO A 165 -11.66 -11.16 -8.13
C PRO A 165 -10.79 -9.93 -7.86
N VAL A 166 -10.49 -9.71 -6.57
CA VAL A 166 -9.55 -8.71 -6.11
C VAL A 166 -8.33 -9.41 -5.55
N PHE A 167 -7.17 -8.91 -5.93
CA PHE A 167 -5.87 -9.36 -5.44
C PHE A 167 -5.21 -8.29 -4.60
N GLY A 168 -4.13 -8.61 -3.91
CA GLY A 168 -3.39 -7.65 -3.10
C GLY A 168 -2.05 -8.21 -2.66
N TYR A 169 -1.42 -7.50 -1.73
CA TYR A 169 -0.13 -7.86 -1.15
C TYR A 169 -0.23 -7.88 0.36
N ALA A 170 0.13 -9.02 0.97
CA ALA A 170 0.12 -9.20 2.42
C ALA A 170 1.55 -9.32 2.95
N ALA A 171 1.92 -8.57 3.99
CA ALA A 171 3.27 -8.59 4.51
C ALA A 171 3.64 -9.99 5.05
N ARG A 172 4.74 -10.56 4.55
CA ARG A 172 5.21 -11.91 4.92
C ARG A 172 5.70 -11.98 6.36
N ARG A 173 6.28 -10.87 6.83
CA ARG A 173 7.02 -10.79 8.09
C ARG A 173 6.15 -10.36 9.29
N GLY A 174 4.83 -10.29 9.10
CA GLY A 174 3.91 -9.82 10.14
C GLY A 174 3.87 -8.29 10.29
N VAL A 175 3.23 -7.85 11.36
CA VAL A 175 2.93 -6.43 11.62
C VAL A 175 3.62 -5.94 12.88
N LEU A 176 3.89 -4.64 12.95
CA LEU A 176 4.64 -4.02 14.04
C LEU A 176 3.87 -4.15 15.35
N ASP A 177 4.46 -4.81 16.37
CA ASP A 177 3.93 -4.78 17.73
C ASP A 177 4.19 -3.41 18.34
N VAL A 178 3.11 -2.67 18.60
CA VAL A 178 3.19 -1.37 19.28
C VAL A 178 3.02 -1.48 20.79
N GLY A 179 2.93 -2.70 21.31
CA GLY A 179 2.87 -3.02 22.73
C GLY A 179 1.82 -4.10 23.03
N GLY A 180 2.22 -5.09 23.82
CA GLY A 180 1.31 -6.13 24.33
C GLY A 180 0.80 -7.11 23.27
N GLY A 181 1.49 -7.22 22.12
CA GLY A 181 1.09 -8.09 21.02
C GLY A 181 0.00 -7.49 20.13
N TYR A 182 -0.15 -6.15 20.11
CA TYR A 182 -1.18 -5.47 19.33
C TYR A 182 -0.57 -4.61 18.22
N PRO A 183 -1.15 -4.60 17.01
CA PRO A 183 -0.75 -3.68 15.95
C PRO A 183 -1.33 -2.28 16.16
N ALA A 184 -0.86 -1.32 15.36
CA ALA A 184 -1.49 -0.01 15.20
C ALA A 184 -1.95 0.22 13.75
N GLY A 185 -3.17 0.71 13.61
CA GLY A 185 -3.69 1.21 12.33
C GLY A 185 -2.92 2.44 11.84
N LEU A 186 -2.78 2.58 10.52
CA LEU A 186 -2.19 3.77 9.91
C LEU A 186 -3.22 4.90 9.89
N ASP A 187 -2.94 5.99 10.61
CA ASP A 187 -3.89 7.07 10.86
C ASP A 187 -4.43 7.76 9.60
N ARG A 188 -3.57 7.92 8.58
CA ARG A 188 -3.91 8.52 7.28
C ARG A 188 -4.85 7.66 6.42
N ILE A 189 -5.13 6.43 6.81
CA ILE A 189 -6.08 5.56 6.11
C ILE A 189 -7.43 5.61 6.83
N PRO A 190 -8.48 6.18 6.20
CA PRO A 190 -9.81 6.23 6.80
C PRO A 190 -10.40 4.84 7.00
N ALA A 191 -10.95 4.61 8.19
CA ALA A 191 -11.67 3.39 8.52
C ALA A 191 -12.87 3.68 9.44
N ARG A 192 -13.89 2.83 9.35
CA ARG A 192 -15.05 2.81 10.23
C ARG A 192 -14.90 1.65 11.22
N ASN A 193 -15.41 1.85 12.44
CA ASN A 193 -15.38 0.85 13.51
C ASN A 193 -13.97 0.30 13.76
N ARG A 194 -12.96 1.17 13.66
CA ARG A 194 -11.55 0.79 13.87
C ARG A 194 -11.35 0.32 15.31
N ARG A 195 -10.72 -0.84 15.45
CA ARG A 195 -10.49 -1.49 16.76
C ARG A 195 -9.10 -1.23 17.32
N PHE A 196 -8.10 -1.08 16.46
CA PHE A 196 -6.74 -0.81 16.87
C PHE A 196 -6.53 0.67 17.12
N GLN A 197 -5.62 0.99 18.04
CA GLN A 197 -5.08 2.34 18.14
C GLN A 197 -4.40 2.73 16.83
N THR A 198 -4.32 4.03 16.54
CA THR A 198 -3.71 4.53 15.30
C THR A 198 -2.37 5.18 15.57
N PHE A 199 -1.39 4.88 14.73
CA PHE A 199 -0.09 5.54 14.71
C PHE A 199 0.07 6.32 13.41
N SER A 200 0.63 7.52 13.52
CA SER A 200 1.16 8.25 12.37
C SER A 200 2.45 7.61 11.88
N GLN A 201 2.88 7.99 10.68
CA GLN A 201 4.17 7.56 10.14
C GLN A 201 5.34 7.99 11.04
N ALA A 202 5.27 9.20 11.61
CA ALA A 202 6.27 9.69 12.55
C ALA A 202 6.30 8.89 13.85
N SER A 203 5.12 8.55 14.39
CA SER A 203 5.01 7.72 15.61
C SER A 203 5.57 6.31 15.39
N ALA A 204 5.28 5.70 14.24
CA ALA A 204 5.82 4.39 13.88
C ALA A 204 7.34 4.43 13.69
N ALA A 205 7.87 5.46 13.01
CA ALA A 205 9.31 5.65 12.83
C ALA A 205 10.03 5.83 14.17
N ALA A 206 9.48 6.62 15.09
CA ALA A 206 10.04 6.82 16.44
C ALA A 206 10.06 5.52 17.26
N LEU A 207 9.00 4.70 17.15
CA LEU A 207 8.96 3.40 17.79
C LEU A 207 10.03 2.46 17.20
N VAL A 208 10.11 2.37 15.86
CA VAL A 208 11.12 1.54 15.19
C VAL A 208 12.54 1.98 15.57
N HIS A 209 12.80 3.29 15.62
CA HIS A 209 14.07 3.86 16.06
C HIS A 209 14.44 3.40 17.48
N THR A 210 13.47 3.45 18.40
CA THR A 210 13.63 3.00 19.79
C THR A 210 13.91 1.49 19.86
N LEU A 211 13.13 0.69 19.12
CA LEU A 211 13.22 -0.77 19.11
C LEU A 211 14.53 -1.29 18.50
N ALA A 212 15.07 -0.59 17.50
CA ALA A 212 16.30 -0.94 16.81
C ALA A 212 17.55 -0.70 17.66
N GLY A 213 17.47 0.13 18.71
CA GLY A 213 18.63 0.45 19.57
C GLY A 213 19.81 1.00 18.77
N SER A 214 19.53 1.82 17.77
CA SER A 214 20.45 2.15 16.66
C SER A 214 21.73 2.90 17.05
N GLY A 215 21.77 3.52 18.24
CA GLY A 215 22.82 4.46 18.64
C GLY A 215 22.65 5.87 18.05
N GLU A 216 21.73 6.05 17.10
CA GLU A 216 21.39 7.36 16.57
C GLU A 216 20.59 8.18 17.58
N LEU A 217 20.94 9.46 17.73
CA LEU A 217 20.28 10.36 18.68
C LEU A 217 18.91 10.83 18.19
N THR A 218 18.69 10.89 16.88
CA THR A 218 17.46 11.41 16.26
C THR A 218 16.85 10.39 15.30
N VAL A 219 15.53 10.50 15.10
CA VAL A 219 14.79 9.68 14.12
C VAL A 219 15.29 9.95 12.70
N ASP A 220 15.59 11.21 12.36
CA ASP A 220 16.08 11.58 11.03
C ASP A 220 17.44 10.95 10.74
N GLY A 221 18.37 10.96 11.71
CA GLY A 221 19.68 10.30 11.58
C GLY A 221 19.53 8.78 11.42
N PHE A 222 18.59 8.18 12.16
CA PHE A 222 18.22 6.78 12.00
C PHE A 222 17.68 6.47 10.60
N VAL A 223 16.75 7.28 10.09
CA VAL A 223 16.18 7.11 8.75
C VAL A 223 17.27 7.25 7.68
N ALA A 224 18.12 8.28 7.77
CA ALA A 224 19.24 8.47 6.85
C ALA A 224 20.16 7.23 6.81
N ARG A 225 20.53 6.70 7.98
CA ARG A 225 21.35 5.47 8.07
C ARG A 225 20.64 4.24 7.51
N VAL A 226 19.32 4.08 7.73
CA VAL A 226 18.53 3.00 7.12
C VAL A 226 18.54 3.09 5.59
N VAL A 227 18.52 4.30 5.03
CA VAL A 227 18.57 4.52 3.59
C VAL A 227 19.95 4.17 3.03
N GLU A 228 21.01 4.70 3.65
CA GLU A 228 22.40 4.58 3.18
C GLU A 228 23.01 3.18 3.39
N ASP A 229 22.70 2.51 4.51
CA ASP A 229 23.30 1.24 4.89
C ASP A 229 22.30 0.08 4.77
N ARG A 230 22.38 -0.65 3.66
CA ARG A 230 21.56 -1.85 3.38
C ARG A 230 21.75 -2.95 4.44
N GLY A 231 22.96 -3.11 4.98
CA GLY A 231 23.24 -4.10 6.01
C GLY A 231 22.56 -3.76 7.33
N PHE A 232 22.64 -2.49 7.72
CA PHE A 232 21.92 -1.95 8.87
C PHE A 232 20.40 -2.06 8.70
N ARG A 233 19.85 -1.65 7.55
CA ARG A 233 18.43 -1.80 7.24
C ARG A 233 17.95 -3.24 7.35
N ARG A 234 18.73 -4.20 6.83
CA ARG A 234 18.42 -5.62 6.94
C ARG A 234 18.35 -6.04 8.41
N LYS A 235 19.36 -5.69 9.21
CA LYS A 235 19.37 -5.96 10.65
C LYS A 235 18.13 -5.39 11.35
N VAL A 236 17.78 -4.13 11.07
CA VAL A 236 16.56 -3.50 11.62
C VAL A 236 15.32 -4.31 11.27
N ASN A 237 15.15 -4.69 10.00
CA ASN A 237 14.00 -5.48 9.57
C ASN A 237 13.95 -6.88 10.19
N ASP A 238 15.10 -7.51 10.42
CA ASP A 238 15.17 -8.81 11.10
C ASP A 238 14.81 -8.67 12.60
N ASP A 239 15.25 -7.59 13.26
CA ASP A 239 14.89 -7.27 14.65
C ASP A 239 13.38 -6.97 14.81
N LEU A 240 12.78 -6.25 13.85
CA LEU A 240 11.34 -5.98 13.82
C LEU A 240 10.55 -7.28 13.61
N GLN A 241 10.98 -8.12 12.67
CA GLN A 241 10.34 -9.40 12.39
C GLN A 241 10.34 -10.32 13.61
N ALA A 242 11.42 -10.35 14.39
CA ALA A 242 11.50 -11.17 15.61
C ALA A 242 10.45 -10.82 16.68
N ARG A 243 9.84 -9.63 16.57
CA ARG A 243 8.81 -9.11 17.49
C ARG A 243 7.46 -8.94 16.81
N ALA A 244 7.31 -9.40 15.57
CA ALA A 244 6.12 -9.14 14.80
C ALA A 244 4.89 -9.88 15.33
N VAL A 245 3.74 -9.23 15.21
CA VAL A 245 2.44 -9.87 15.41
C VAL A 245 2.01 -10.51 14.09
N HIS A 246 1.44 -11.70 14.18
CA HIS A 246 0.92 -12.42 13.02
C HIS A 246 -0.59 -12.59 13.14
N GLY A 247 -1.26 -12.62 11.98
CA GLY A 247 -2.69 -12.83 11.89
C GLY A 247 -3.04 -13.38 10.51
N GLU A 248 -4.02 -14.28 10.46
CA GLU A 248 -4.53 -14.83 9.21
C GLU A 248 -5.63 -13.91 8.68
N GLY A 249 -5.34 -13.25 7.56
CA GLY A 249 -6.31 -12.41 6.89
C GLY A 249 -7.30 -13.19 6.02
N PRO A 250 -8.41 -12.57 5.60
CA PRO A 250 -9.43 -13.20 4.77
C PRO A 250 -9.01 -13.26 3.29
N TRP A 251 -7.89 -13.93 3.02
CA TRP A 251 -7.31 -14.09 1.69
C TRP A 251 -6.53 -15.39 1.57
N LYS A 252 -6.27 -15.80 0.32
CA LYS A 252 -5.43 -16.95 -0.02
C LYS A 252 -4.19 -16.50 -0.78
N ILE A 253 -3.02 -16.94 -0.33
CA ILE A 253 -1.76 -16.77 -1.07
C ILE A 253 -1.88 -17.43 -2.45
N GLN A 254 -1.45 -16.71 -3.47
CA GLN A 254 -1.42 -17.16 -4.85
C GLN A 254 0.03 -17.46 -5.24
N ASP A 255 0.22 -18.52 -6.04
CA ASP A 255 1.50 -18.78 -6.67
C ASP A 255 1.70 -17.73 -7.77
N ALA A 256 2.71 -16.89 -7.60
CA ALA A 256 3.15 -15.93 -8.60
C ALA A 256 4.67 -15.82 -8.52
N GLU A 257 5.31 -15.64 -9.67
CA GLU A 257 6.76 -15.42 -9.73
C GLU A 257 7.02 -13.96 -10.12
N SER A 258 7.98 -13.34 -9.44
CA SER A 258 8.52 -12.05 -9.85
C SER A 258 9.78 -12.27 -10.67
N VAL A 259 9.79 -11.74 -11.89
CA VAL A 259 11.00 -11.74 -12.73
C VAL A 259 11.96 -10.68 -12.16
N ASP A 260 13.17 -11.08 -11.74
CA ASP A 260 14.28 -10.17 -11.37
C ASP A 260 14.09 -9.34 -10.07
N ILE A 261 14.27 -9.98 -8.90
CA ILE A 261 14.09 -9.38 -7.56
C ILE A 261 15.37 -8.75 -6.96
N ARG A 262 16.52 -8.86 -7.63
CA ARG A 262 17.84 -8.58 -7.02
C ARG A 262 18.05 -7.12 -6.62
N ASP A 263 17.36 -6.20 -7.29
CA ASP A 263 17.49 -4.75 -7.08
C ASP A 263 16.68 -4.22 -5.88
N PHE A 264 15.75 -5.03 -5.34
CA PHE A 264 14.84 -4.62 -4.25
C PHE A 264 15.11 -5.32 -2.91
N LEU A 265 16.06 -6.27 -2.86
CA LEU A 265 16.60 -6.89 -1.65
C LEU A 265 17.55 -5.97 -0.88
#